data_AF-A8U474-F1
#
_entry.id   AF-A8U474-F1
#
_cell.length_a   1.000
_cell.length_b   1.000
_cell.length_c   1.000
_cell.angle_alpha   90.00
_cell.angle_beta   90.00
_cell.angle_gamma   90.00
#
_symmetry.space_group_name_H-M   'P 1'
#
loop_
_entity.id
_entity.type
_entity.pdbx_description
1 polymer ?
#
loop_
_entity_poly.entity_id
_entity_poly.type
_entity_poly.pdbx_seq_one_letter_code
_entity_poly.pdbx_strand_id
1 'polypeptide(L)'
;MQFRKTMSIRNRTDSDELGVPCAQLIRVALLAVLRNPFAGVAQADLTKVFEHRAKLGGQLAAEAVSALGASPVGYGKAAIAGADWAAVENNTRHCDEAFQQEPIRLFALI
;
A
#
# COMPACT_ATOMS: atom_id res chain seq x y z
N MET A 1 -13.96 -3.70 7.22
CA MET A 1 -13.22 -4.72 6.42
C MET A 1 -12.62 -5.78 7.35
N GLN A 2 -12.28 -6.97 6.84
CA GLN A 2 -11.60 -8.03 7.61
C GLN A 2 -10.11 -8.09 7.28
N PHE A 3 -9.27 -8.20 8.31
CA PHE A 3 -7.82 -8.41 8.19
C PHE A 3 -7.49 -9.91 8.21
N ARG A 4 -6.53 -10.34 7.40
CA ARG A 4 -5.99 -11.72 7.40
C ARG A 4 -4.62 -11.80 8.07
N LYS A 5 -3.73 -10.85 7.79
CA LYS A 5 -2.43 -10.68 8.46
C LYS A 5 -1.87 -9.27 8.25
N THR A 6 -1.06 -8.81 9.19
CA THR A 6 -0.09 -7.72 8.98
C THR A 6 1.31 -8.30 8.81
N MET A 7 2.26 -7.48 8.37
CA MET A 7 3.68 -7.81 8.26
C MET A 7 4.50 -6.52 8.37
N SER A 8 5.62 -6.56 9.09
CA SER A 8 6.58 -5.46 9.16
C SER A 8 7.91 -5.90 8.54
N ILE A 9 8.52 -5.04 7.74
CA ILE A 9 9.88 -5.20 7.21
C ILE A 9 10.70 -3.99 7.67
N ARG A 10 11.79 -4.22 8.40
CA ARG A 10 12.86 -3.22 8.58
C ARG A 10 14.03 -3.63 7.69
N ASN A 11 14.39 -2.78 6.73
CA ASN A 11 15.63 -2.92 5.98
C ASN A 11 16.70 -1.99 6.56
N ARG A 12 17.95 -2.45 6.58
CA ARG A 12 19.14 -1.69 6.96
C ARG A 12 20.16 -1.84 5.84
N THR A 13 20.61 -0.71 5.30
CA THR A 13 21.65 -0.64 4.27
C THR A 13 22.84 0.11 4.85
N ASP A 14 24.01 -0.53 4.86
CA ASP A 14 25.28 0.02 5.39
C ASP A 14 26.36 0.24 4.30
N SER A 15 26.08 -0.17 3.06
CA SER A 15 26.93 0.03 1.90
C SER A 15 26.13 0.52 0.70
N ASP A 16 26.81 1.08 -0.30
CA ASP A 16 26.24 1.34 -1.61
C ASP A 16 26.12 0.05 -2.46
N GLU A 17 25.64 0.21 -3.70
CA GLU A 17 25.46 -0.88 -4.69
C GLU A 17 26.79 -1.50 -5.17
N LEU A 18 27.94 -0.91 -4.82
CA LEU A 18 29.29 -1.44 -5.09
C LEU A 18 29.91 -2.11 -3.84
N GLY A 19 29.21 -2.11 -2.71
CA GLY A 19 29.68 -2.64 -1.43
C GLY A 19 30.59 -1.69 -0.64
N VAL A 20 30.69 -0.41 -1.04
CA VAL A 20 31.47 0.59 -0.30
C VAL A 20 30.66 1.07 0.92
N PRO A 21 31.22 1.06 2.15
CA PRO A 21 30.51 1.53 3.34
C PRO A 21 30.00 2.96 3.20
N CYS A 22 28.73 3.18 3.56
CA CYS A 22 28.03 4.45 3.34
C CYS A 22 27.26 4.92 4.58
N ALA A 23 26.55 6.06 4.48
CA ALA A 23 25.68 6.53 5.54
C ALA A 23 24.49 5.57 5.74
N GLN A 24 24.36 5.01 6.95
CA GLN A 24 23.37 3.99 7.28
C GLN A 24 21.94 4.42 6.92
N LEU A 25 21.29 3.68 6.02
CA LEU A 25 19.94 3.95 5.54
C LEU A 25 18.97 2.89 6.05
N ILE A 26 17.98 3.32 6.84
CA ILE A 26 16.89 2.50 7.34
C ILE A 26 15.62 2.75 6.54
N ARG A 27 14.89 1.69 6.18
CA ARG A 27 13.54 1.74 5.59
C ARG A 27 12.60 0.84 6.40
N VAL A 28 11.35 1.25 6.59
CA VAL A 28 10.35 0.48 7.35
C VAL A 28 9.02 0.40 6.60
N ALA A 29 8.66 -0.82 6.18
CA ALA A 29 7.41 -1.10 5.48
C ALA A 29 6.45 -1.88 6.39
N LEU A 30 5.29 -1.27 6.69
CA LEU A 30 4.15 -1.95 7.30
C LEU A 30 3.13 -2.31 6.21
N LEU A 31 2.79 -3.60 6.13
CA LEU A 31 1.89 -4.17 5.14
C LEU A 31 0.69 -4.84 5.81
N ALA A 32 -0.48 -4.75 5.19
CA ALA A 32 -1.69 -5.43 5.62
C ALA A 32 -2.35 -6.20 4.47
N VAL A 33 -2.68 -7.47 4.70
CA VAL A 33 -3.51 -8.29 3.80
C VAL A 33 -4.94 -8.31 4.34
N LEU A 34 -5.85 -7.78 3.54
CA LEU A 34 -7.26 -7.59 3.88
C LEU A 34 -8.16 -8.30 2.86
N ARG A 35 -9.34 -8.77 3.28
CA ARG A 35 -10.33 -9.36 2.37
C ARG A 35 -10.99 -8.25 1.56
N ASN A 36 -10.87 -8.31 0.24
CA ASN A 36 -11.66 -7.47 -0.67
C ASN A 36 -13.13 -7.95 -0.64
N PRO A 37 -14.11 -7.10 -0.31
CA PRO A 37 -15.53 -7.45 -0.42
C PRO A 37 -16.06 -7.40 -1.86
N PHE A 38 -15.32 -6.80 -2.81
CA PHE A 38 -15.72 -6.63 -4.21
C PHE A 38 -14.96 -7.55 -5.19
N ALA A 39 -14.39 -8.67 -4.71
CA ALA A 39 -13.69 -9.62 -5.57
C ALA A 39 -14.72 -10.38 -6.43
N GLY A 40 -14.57 -10.36 -7.76
CA GLY A 40 -15.55 -10.93 -8.69
C GLY A 40 -16.91 -10.22 -8.74
N VAL A 41 -17.02 -8.99 -8.21
CA VAL A 41 -18.29 -8.22 -8.19
C VAL A 41 -18.10 -6.88 -8.88
N ALA A 42 -18.88 -6.64 -9.94
CA ALA A 42 -18.93 -5.34 -10.61
C ALA A 42 -19.65 -4.32 -9.72
N GLN A 43 -18.89 -3.36 -9.18
CA GLN A 43 -19.36 -2.34 -8.25
C GLN A 43 -18.93 -0.95 -8.73
N ALA A 44 -19.89 -0.03 -8.92
CA ALA A 44 -19.62 1.35 -9.30
C ALA A 44 -19.21 2.24 -8.10
N ASP A 45 -19.91 2.16 -6.97
CA ASP A 45 -19.55 2.90 -5.75
C ASP A 45 -18.47 2.17 -4.94
N LEU A 46 -17.25 2.71 -4.94
CA LEU A 46 -16.13 2.22 -4.14
C LEU A 46 -15.82 3.09 -2.90
N THR A 47 -16.65 4.09 -2.57
CA THR A 47 -16.40 5.10 -1.51
C THR A 47 -16.02 4.45 -0.18
N LYS A 48 -16.79 3.43 0.23
CA LYS A 48 -16.56 2.67 1.47
C LYS A 48 -15.23 1.91 1.52
N VAL A 49 -14.61 1.64 0.37
CA VAL A 49 -13.25 1.09 0.26
C VAL A 49 -12.21 2.18 0.51
N PHE A 50 -12.39 3.36 -0.07
CA PHE A 50 -11.47 4.49 0.09
C PHE A 50 -11.42 4.99 1.54
N GLU A 51 -12.58 5.12 2.21
CA GLU A 51 -12.65 5.45 3.65
C GLU A 51 -11.88 4.46 4.52
N HIS A 52 -12.11 3.15 4.31
CA HIS A 52 -11.40 2.08 5.03
C HIS A 52 -9.89 2.10 4.74
N ARG A 53 -9.49 2.33 3.48
CA ARG A 53 -8.09 2.46 3.07
C ARG A 53 -7.43 3.68 3.72
N ALA A 54 -8.10 4.83 3.78
CA ALA A 54 -7.58 6.04 4.40
C ALA A 54 -7.32 5.83 5.90
N LYS A 55 -8.31 5.28 6.63
CA LYS A 55 -8.17 4.97 8.06
C LYS A 55 -7.02 3.98 8.32
N LEU A 56 -6.98 2.87 7.57
CA LEU A 56 -5.92 1.87 7.68
C LEU A 56 -4.53 2.44 7.33
N GLY A 57 -4.44 3.24 6.28
CA GLY A 57 -3.20 3.87 5.86
C GLY A 57 -2.61 4.79 6.95
N GLY A 58 -3.46 5.56 7.63
CA GLY A 58 -3.04 6.36 8.78
C GLY A 58 -2.51 5.53 9.95
N GLN A 59 -3.17 4.39 10.26
CA GLN A 59 -2.72 3.47 11.31
C GLN A 59 -1.35 2.85 10.97
N LEU A 60 -1.20 2.27 9.78
CA LEU A 60 0.04 1.65 9.33
C LEU A 60 1.19 2.66 9.18
N ALA A 61 0.89 3.92 8.81
CA ALA A 61 1.89 4.99 8.77
C ALA A 61 2.38 5.38 10.18
N ALA A 62 1.48 5.50 11.17
CA ALA A 62 1.85 5.76 12.55
C ALA A 62 2.68 4.60 13.15
N GLU A 63 2.28 3.35 12.88
CA GLU A 63 3.05 2.16 13.24
C GLU A 63 4.42 2.13 12.57
N ALA A 64 4.52 2.48 11.28
CA ALA A 64 5.79 2.52 10.55
C ALA A 64 6.75 3.60 11.05
N VAL A 65 6.26 4.81 11.37
CA VAL A 65 7.09 5.89 11.94
C VAL A 65 7.55 5.55 13.36
N SER A 66 6.66 4.99 14.19
CA SER A 66 7.02 4.47 15.52
C SER A 66 8.09 3.38 15.43
N ALA A 67 7.92 2.42 14.51
CA ALA A 67 8.88 1.36 14.28
C ALA A 67 10.20 1.86 13.66
N LEU A 68 10.19 2.92 12.83
CA LEU A 68 11.40 3.55 12.29
C LEU A 68 12.29 4.08 13.41
N GLY A 69 11.70 4.76 14.40
CA GLY A 69 12.39 5.32 15.57
C GLY A 69 13.07 6.67 15.32
N ALA A 70 12.78 7.31 14.18
CA ALA A 70 13.31 8.60 13.77
C ALA A 70 12.30 9.32 12.85
N SER A 71 12.49 10.62 12.62
CA SER A 71 11.70 11.36 11.62
C SER A 71 11.97 10.81 10.21
N PRO A 72 10.93 10.45 9.42
CA PRO A 72 11.12 9.94 8.07
C PRO A 72 11.59 11.05 7.12
N VAL A 73 12.59 10.73 6.28
CA VAL A 73 13.10 11.62 5.21
C VAL A 73 12.50 11.30 3.83
N GLY A 74 11.73 10.23 3.73
CA GLY A 74 10.98 9.79 2.56
C GLY A 74 9.72 9.03 3.00
N TYR A 75 8.81 8.78 2.06
CA TYR A 75 7.63 7.95 2.30
C TYR A 75 7.16 7.26 1.02
N GLY A 76 6.63 6.05 1.17
CA GLY A 76 6.13 5.20 0.08
C GLY A 76 4.65 4.83 0.23
N LYS A 77 4.03 4.46 -0.89
CA LYS A 77 2.74 3.76 -0.96
C LYS A 77 2.75 2.87 -2.21
N ALA A 78 2.09 1.72 -2.16
CA ALA A 78 2.06 0.75 -3.26
C ALA A 78 0.65 0.13 -3.43
N ALA A 79 0.47 -0.71 -4.45
CA ALA A 79 -0.78 -1.38 -4.77
C ALA A 79 -0.53 -2.84 -5.21
N ILE A 80 -1.24 -3.80 -4.61
CA ILE A 80 -1.41 -5.16 -5.16
C ILE A 80 -2.86 -5.57 -4.91
N ALA A 81 -3.57 -5.93 -5.97
CA ALA A 81 -4.87 -6.58 -5.93
C ALA A 81 -4.74 -8.08 -6.24
N GLY A 82 -5.73 -8.88 -5.85
CA GLY A 82 -5.85 -10.26 -6.35
C GLY A 82 -6.36 -10.28 -7.79
N ALA A 83 -6.11 -11.36 -8.53
CA ALA A 83 -6.51 -11.48 -9.94
C ALA A 83 -8.01 -11.22 -10.16
N ASP A 84 -8.87 -11.66 -9.24
CA ASP A 84 -10.32 -11.48 -9.25
C ASP A 84 -10.79 -10.02 -9.14
N TRP A 85 -9.87 -9.05 -9.02
CA TRP A 85 -10.16 -7.62 -9.15
C TRP A 85 -10.36 -7.22 -10.62
N ALA A 86 -9.61 -7.81 -11.56
CA ALA A 86 -9.68 -7.45 -12.99
C ALA A 86 -10.95 -7.96 -13.69
N ALA A 87 -11.67 -8.92 -13.10
CA ALA A 87 -12.87 -9.55 -13.67
C ALA A 87 -14.08 -8.59 -13.86
N VAL A 88 -13.96 -7.32 -13.45
CA VAL A 88 -14.97 -6.28 -13.63
C VAL A 88 -14.83 -5.56 -15.00
N GLU A 89 -13.65 -5.61 -15.62
CA GLU A 89 -13.25 -4.73 -16.74
C GLU A 89 -13.74 -5.21 -18.13
N ASN A 90 -14.95 -5.76 -18.21
CA ASN A 90 -15.48 -6.42 -19.41
C ASN A 90 -16.71 -5.73 -20.04
N ASN A 91 -17.12 -4.54 -19.59
CA ASN A 91 -18.31 -3.87 -20.15
C ASN A 91 -18.28 -2.33 -20.29
N THR A 92 -17.21 -1.62 -19.91
CA THR A 92 -17.15 -0.16 -20.11
C THR A 92 -15.78 0.32 -20.58
N ARG A 93 -15.68 0.72 -21.86
CA ARG A 93 -14.56 1.52 -22.37
C ARG A 93 -14.72 2.97 -21.91
N HIS A 94 -14.33 3.25 -20.67
CA HIS A 94 -14.25 4.62 -20.15
C HIS A 94 -12.97 4.85 -19.35
N CYS A 95 -11.84 4.54 -20.00
CA CYS A 95 -10.59 5.23 -19.71
C CYS A 95 -10.78 6.72 -20.05
N ASP A 96 -10.50 7.61 -19.09
CA ASP A 96 -9.41 8.58 -19.23
C ASP A 96 -9.32 9.53 -18.01
N GLU A 97 -10.43 9.87 -17.35
CA GLU A 97 -10.40 10.87 -16.26
C GLU A 97 -10.20 10.28 -14.85
N ALA A 98 -10.82 9.14 -14.52
CA ALA A 98 -10.76 8.59 -13.16
C ALA A 98 -9.39 7.98 -12.78
N PHE A 99 -8.59 7.55 -13.76
CA PHE A 99 -7.35 6.81 -13.50
C PHE A 99 -6.22 7.69 -12.92
N GLN A 100 -6.30 9.01 -13.09
CA GLN A 100 -5.38 9.94 -12.41
C GLN A 100 -5.71 10.15 -10.92
N GLN A 101 -6.86 9.68 -10.42
CA GLN A 101 -7.33 9.92 -9.05
C GLN A 101 -7.31 8.65 -8.16
N GLU A 102 -6.12 8.03 -8.06
CA GLU A 102 -5.72 6.99 -7.07
C GLU A 102 -6.27 5.56 -7.24
N PRO A 103 -5.79 4.80 -8.24
CA PRO A 103 -6.05 3.36 -8.35
C PRO A 103 -5.28 2.53 -7.31
N ILE A 104 -5.96 2.21 -6.21
CA ILE A 104 -5.72 1.05 -5.32
C ILE A 104 -4.52 1.14 -4.35
N ARG A 105 -4.73 0.50 -3.19
CA ARG A 105 -3.88 0.36 -1.99
C ARG A 105 -4.35 -0.92 -1.25
N LEU A 106 -3.59 -1.80 -0.57
CA LEU A 106 -2.17 -1.94 -0.18
C LEU A 106 -1.45 -0.72 0.40
N PHE A 107 -0.62 -0.98 1.40
CA PHE A 107 0.29 -0.05 2.02
C PHE A 107 1.64 -0.75 2.16
N ALA A 108 2.69 -0.02 1.81
CA ALA A 108 4.08 -0.34 2.05
C ALA A 108 4.79 1.02 2.06
N LEU A 109 5.08 1.53 3.26
CA LEU A 109 5.95 2.70 3.38
C LEU A 109 7.39 2.29 3.05
N ILE A 110 8.15 3.21 2.48
CA ILE A 110 9.59 3.12 2.20
C ILE A 110 10.21 4.40 2.75
#